data_AF-A0A2V6A7L3-F1
#
_entry.id   AF-A0A2V6A7L3-F1
#
_cell.length_a   1.000
_cell.length_b   1.000
_cell.length_c   1.000
_cell.angle_alpha   90.00
_cell.angle_beta   90.00
_cell.angle_gamma   90.00
#
_symmetry.space_group_name_H-M   'P 1'
#
loop_
_entity.id
_entity.type
_entity.pdbx_description
1 polymer ?
#
loop_
_entity_poly.entity_id
_entity_poly.type
_entity_poly.pdbx_seq_one_letter_code
_entity_poly.pdbx_strand_id
1 'polypeptide(L)'
;MWTASEMIVWGGDNGTFPYLNTGLRYDVTNDSWTATSTTNAPTGRKYHTAVWTGGEMIVWGGDDGSRPYLNTGGRYNPITDSWTAISTTGAPTSRAISTAVWTGNEMIVWGGADESSALNTGGRYCVPPPPPCADDSWAGTSTNAPAARSRHTAVRTGSEMIVYFYSAERYNPSTDTWTKANDTFAPAARQLQTAVWTGNEMIVWGGDNGVSFLNTGGRYCAVPQGPTPTPTPTTTPTATPTPTATPTPTPTATATPTPTVPPTPTPTATATPTPTPTTPGMTFTVTSTADDPGSLCGADCTLRQAINASNANPPPANATNTIAFNIPGCDPTHVCTITPSTAVDWPTIMHPVTIDGYTQPGASPNTLTVGDNAVLLIKIDSSNLGFTATFHLEDFDFHGSNSDGSTIKGLVMDNGNGAVDYIYIQGANNCMVVGNFLGIEPDGSTPLGGARPVNIEPLQEHLATGNVIGGTNPADRNIIVAPQPRNSHQR
;
A
#
# COMPACT_ATOMS: atom_id res chain seq x y z
N MET A 1 16.87 -2.52 -4.42
CA MET A 1 16.07 -3.19 -5.48
C MET A 1 15.46 -4.46 -4.90
N TRP A 2 14.22 -4.82 -5.25
CA TRP A 2 13.52 -6.01 -4.76
C TRP A 2 13.55 -7.13 -5.82
N THR A 3 13.92 -8.36 -5.42
CA THR A 3 14.09 -9.53 -6.31
C THR A 3 12.94 -10.54 -6.20
N ALA A 4 11.78 -10.10 -5.68
CA ALA A 4 10.65 -10.94 -5.25
C ALA A 4 10.85 -11.69 -3.92
N SER A 5 12.09 -12.05 -3.55
CA SER A 5 12.41 -12.69 -2.26
C SER A 5 13.49 -11.97 -1.44
N GLU A 6 14.25 -11.06 -2.04
CA GLU A 6 15.33 -10.36 -1.34
C GLU A 6 15.39 -8.88 -1.73
N MET A 7 15.94 -8.06 -0.84
CA MET A 7 16.31 -6.68 -1.16
C MET A 7 17.82 -6.56 -1.32
N ILE A 8 18.28 -5.99 -2.44
CA ILE A 8 19.70 -5.70 -2.69
C ILE A 8 19.95 -4.19 -2.59
N VAL A 9 20.97 -3.81 -1.83
CA VAL A 9 21.46 -2.44 -1.66
C VAL A 9 22.95 -2.43 -1.98
N TRP A 10 23.46 -1.42 -2.69
CA TRP A 10 24.88 -1.31 -3.01
C TRP A 10 25.33 0.15 -3.13
N GLY A 11 26.56 0.41 -2.71
CA GLY A 11 27.20 1.73 -2.77
C GLY A 11 26.70 2.72 -1.72
N GLY A 12 26.91 4.02 -1.97
CA GLY A 12 26.45 5.10 -1.08
C GLY A 12 27.56 5.75 -0.26
N ASP A 13 27.13 6.55 0.72
CA ASP A 13 27.98 7.42 1.55
C ASP A 13 27.65 7.17 3.02
N ASN A 14 28.66 6.81 3.82
CA ASN A 14 28.53 6.60 5.27
C ASN A 14 29.15 7.76 6.08
N GLY A 15 29.39 8.91 5.44
CA GLY A 15 30.06 10.06 6.03
C GLY A 15 31.60 9.97 6.00
N THR A 16 32.17 8.93 5.41
CA THR A 16 33.61 8.75 5.26
C THR A 16 34.02 8.58 3.79
N PHE A 17 35.26 8.99 3.47
CA PHE A 17 35.87 8.76 2.17
C PHE A 17 36.92 7.64 2.28
N PRO A 18 37.02 6.70 1.32
CA PRO A 18 36.27 6.62 0.05
C PRO A 18 34.82 6.19 0.22
N TYR A 19 33.97 6.51 -0.78
CA TYR A 19 32.57 6.05 -0.82
C TYR A 19 32.49 4.53 -0.89
N LEU A 20 31.32 3.99 -0.52
CA LEU A 20 31.13 2.55 -0.39
C LEU A 20 31.14 1.87 -1.77
N ASN A 21 31.94 0.81 -1.90
CA ASN A 21 31.89 -0.18 -3.00
C ASN A 21 31.30 -1.53 -2.54
N THR A 22 30.67 -1.52 -1.37
CA THR A 22 30.07 -2.68 -0.72
C THR A 22 28.56 -2.69 -0.94
N GLY A 23 27.95 -3.87 -0.78
CA GLY A 23 26.50 -4.03 -0.81
C GLY A 23 26.03 -5.08 0.18
N LEU A 24 24.72 -5.10 0.38
CA LEU A 24 24.01 -6.00 1.28
C LEU A 24 22.78 -6.58 0.57
N ARG A 25 22.51 -7.86 0.84
CA ARG A 25 21.30 -8.59 0.46
C ARG A 25 20.51 -8.91 1.71
N TYR A 26 19.25 -8.48 1.75
CA TYR A 26 18.32 -8.78 2.83
C TYR A 26 17.41 -9.91 2.43
N ASP A 27 17.43 -10.99 3.21
CA ASP A 27 16.48 -12.09 3.11
C ASP A 27 15.33 -11.84 4.09
N VAL A 28 14.11 -11.65 3.56
CA VAL A 28 12.91 -11.41 4.37
C VAL A 28 12.43 -12.63 5.14
N THR A 29 12.76 -13.84 4.66
CA THR A 29 12.32 -15.08 5.31
C THR A 29 13.07 -15.29 6.61
N ASN A 30 14.35 -14.94 6.60
CA ASN A 30 15.27 -15.14 7.71
C ASN A 30 15.60 -13.84 8.47
N ASP A 31 14.98 -12.72 8.08
CA ASP A 31 15.25 -11.38 8.61
C ASP A 31 16.76 -11.11 8.79
N SER A 32 17.53 -11.34 7.72
CA SER A 32 18.99 -11.33 7.82
C SER A 32 19.66 -10.64 6.63
N TRP A 33 20.80 -10.02 6.90
CA TRP A 33 21.61 -9.32 5.91
C TRP A 33 22.89 -10.10 5.59
N THR A 34 23.17 -10.28 4.31
CA THR A 34 24.40 -10.91 3.80
C THR A 34 25.16 -9.92 2.93
N ALA A 35 26.47 -9.80 3.13
CA ALA A 35 27.31 -8.93 2.29
C ALA A 35 27.43 -9.49 0.86
N THR A 36 27.35 -8.61 -0.14
CA THR A 36 27.67 -8.97 -1.53
C THR A 36 29.18 -9.03 -1.72
N SER A 37 29.64 -9.84 -2.66
CA SER A 37 31.04 -9.82 -3.09
C SER A 37 31.50 -8.42 -3.49
N THR A 38 32.72 -8.08 -3.10
CA THR A 38 33.45 -6.88 -3.55
C THR A 38 34.43 -7.20 -4.68
N THR A 39 34.56 -8.47 -5.05
CA THR A 39 35.47 -8.89 -6.13
C THR A 39 34.89 -8.41 -7.46
N ASN A 40 35.68 -7.64 -8.21
CA ASN A 40 35.29 -6.96 -9.46
C ASN A 40 34.11 -5.97 -9.32
N ALA A 41 33.73 -5.60 -8.09
CA ALA A 41 32.71 -4.59 -7.87
C ALA A 41 33.19 -3.23 -8.44
N PRO A 42 32.28 -2.41 -8.99
CA PRO A 42 32.64 -1.07 -9.43
C PRO A 42 33.22 -0.22 -8.28
N THR A 43 34.03 0.80 -8.60
CA THR A 43 34.54 1.76 -7.61
C THR A 43 33.40 2.31 -6.76
N GLY A 44 33.67 2.55 -5.47
CA GLY A 44 32.65 3.04 -4.55
C GLY A 44 32.12 4.41 -4.95
N ARG A 45 30.79 4.58 -4.88
CA ARG A 45 30.11 5.73 -5.50
C ARG A 45 28.79 6.08 -4.83
N LYS A 46 28.44 7.36 -4.86
CA LYS A 46 27.09 7.86 -4.53
C LYS A 46 26.42 8.49 -5.75
N TYR A 47 25.13 8.78 -5.63
CA TYR A 47 24.32 9.38 -6.71
C TYR A 47 24.35 8.61 -8.05
N HIS A 48 24.67 7.32 -7.99
CA HIS A 48 24.58 6.40 -9.11
C HIS A 48 23.12 5.97 -9.31
N THR A 49 22.82 5.39 -10.47
CA THR A 49 21.52 4.78 -10.72
C THR A 49 21.63 3.25 -10.69
N ALA A 50 20.53 2.57 -10.39
CA ALA A 50 20.47 1.12 -10.40
C ALA A 50 19.14 0.60 -10.94
N VAL A 51 19.17 -0.49 -11.70
CA VAL A 51 17.98 -1.20 -12.20
C VAL A 51 18.09 -2.71 -11.99
N TRP A 52 16.95 -3.40 -11.96
CA TRP A 52 16.86 -4.86 -11.81
C TRP A 52 16.36 -5.45 -13.13
N THR A 53 17.10 -6.40 -13.70
CA THR A 53 16.76 -7.01 -14.99
C THR A 53 15.71 -8.12 -14.87
N GLY A 54 15.47 -8.61 -13.65
CA GLY A 54 14.81 -9.89 -13.39
C GLY A 54 15.79 -10.94 -12.87
N GLY A 55 17.08 -10.80 -13.17
CA GLY A 55 18.14 -11.71 -12.71
C GLY A 55 19.43 -11.03 -12.24
N GLU A 56 19.68 -9.78 -12.64
CA GLU A 56 20.89 -9.04 -12.30
C GLU A 56 20.56 -7.60 -11.89
N MET A 57 21.38 -7.04 -11.00
CA MET A 57 21.35 -5.61 -10.68
C MET A 57 22.39 -4.90 -11.53
N ILE A 58 21.99 -3.85 -12.25
CA ILE A 58 22.91 -2.99 -13.00
C ILE A 58 23.11 -1.70 -12.22
N VAL A 59 24.35 -1.28 -12.03
CA VAL A 59 24.73 0.02 -11.43
C VAL A 59 25.52 0.83 -12.45
N TRP A 60 25.20 2.11 -12.63
CA TRP A 60 25.93 2.98 -13.57
C TRP A 60 26.02 4.44 -13.11
N GLY A 61 27.10 5.11 -13.52
CA GLY A 61 27.33 6.53 -13.30
C GLY A 61 27.71 6.85 -11.85
N GLY A 62 27.43 8.08 -11.42
CA GLY A 62 27.62 8.53 -10.05
C GLY A 62 28.93 9.28 -9.79
N ASP A 63 29.20 9.53 -8.51
CA ASP A 63 30.35 10.28 -7.99
C ASP A 63 31.17 9.37 -7.07
N ASP A 64 32.45 9.15 -7.38
CA ASP A 64 33.43 8.46 -6.51
C ASP A 64 34.27 9.45 -5.68
N GLY A 65 33.95 10.74 -5.73
CA GLY A 65 34.69 11.84 -5.11
C GLY A 65 35.82 12.37 -5.99
N SER A 66 35.97 11.84 -7.21
CA SER A 66 36.88 12.35 -8.23
C SER A 66 36.13 13.02 -9.39
N ARG A 67 36.88 13.68 -10.27
CA ARG A 67 36.38 14.51 -11.37
C ARG A 67 37.14 14.11 -12.65
N PRO A 68 36.47 13.81 -13.77
CA PRO A 68 35.02 13.82 -14.01
C PRO A 68 34.23 12.80 -13.19
N TYR A 69 32.91 12.99 -13.10
CA TYR A 69 31.99 11.95 -12.63
C TYR A 69 32.19 10.64 -13.42
N LEU A 70 31.50 9.60 -13.00
CA LEU A 70 31.65 8.28 -13.60
C LEU A 70 30.74 8.12 -14.82
N ASN A 71 31.27 7.48 -15.87
CA ASN A 71 30.50 6.86 -16.96
C ASN A 71 30.67 5.32 -16.96
N THR A 72 31.16 4.78 -15.84
CA THR A 72 31.41 3.35 -15.60
C THR A 72 30.31 2.73 -14.75
N GLY A 73 30.29 1.39 -14.68
CA GLY A 73 29.31 0.65 -13.89
C GLY A 73 29.61 -0.84 -13.82
N GLY A 74 28.64 -1.61 -13.32
CA GLY A 74 28.73 -3.07 -13.27
C GLY A 74 27.37 -3.75 -13.13
N ARG A 75 27.32 -5.02 -13.56
CA ARG A 75 26.22 -5.97 -13.38
C ARG A 75 26.56 -6.91 -12.23
N TYR A 76 25.68 -7.02 -11.25
CA TYR A 76 25.77 -7.96 -10.15
C TYR A 76 24.79 -9.11 -10.35
N ASN A 77 25.32 -10.33 -10.35
CA ASN A 77 24.55 -11.55 -10.36
C ASN A 77 24.46 -12.14 -8.94
N PRO A 78 23.28 -12.16 -8.30
CA PRO A 78 23.11 -12.68 -6.94
C PRO A 78 23.15 -14.20 -6.84
N ILE A 79 22.99 -14.94 -7.94
CA ILE A 79 23.10 -16.42 -7.94
C ILE A 79 24.56 -16.85 -7.79
N THR A 80 25.46 -16.13 -8.44
CA THR A 80 26.91 -16.42 -8.42
C THR A 80 27.69 -15.50 -7.50
N ASP A 81 27.03 -14.52 -6.87
CA ASP A 81 27.64 -13.46 -6.06
C ASP A 81 28.84 -12.80 -6.77
N SER A 82 28.64 -12.41 -8.04
CA SER A 82 29.73 -11.93 -8.90
C SER A 82 29.37 -10.65 -9.63
N TRP A 83 30.36 -9.76 -9.76
CA TRP A 83 30.28 -8.55 -10.56
C TRP A 83 30.95 -8.71 -11.93
N THR A 84 30.28 -8.16 -12.95
CA THR A 84 30.81 -8.02 -14.30
C THR A 84 30.78 -6.55 -14.68
N ALA A 85 31.91 -5.98 -15.12
CA ALA A 85 31.94 -4.61 -15.61
C ALA A 85 31.05 -4.46 -16.86
N ILE A 86 30.42 -3.30 -17.01
CA ILE A 86 29.66 -2.99 -18.23
C ILE A 86 30.49 -2.10 -19.16
N SER A 87 30.28 -2.28 -20.47
CA SER A 87 30.95 -1.52 -21.51
C SER A 87 30.74 -0.02 -21.36
N THR A 88 31.78 0.74 -21.67
CA THR A 88 31.74 2.21 -21.81
C THR A 88 31.64 2.64 -23.28
N THR A 89 31.63 1.69 -24.22
CA THR A 89 31.57 1.98 -25.65
C THR A 89 30.18 2.49 -26.01
N GLY A 90 30.11 3.72 -26.52
CA GLY A 90 28.84 4.40 -26.82
C GLY A 90 28.10 4.91 -25.57
N ALA A 91 28.68 4.76 -24.37
CA ALA A 91 28.03 5.20 -23.14
C ALA A 91 27.84 6.72 -23.14
N PRO A 92 26.77 7.23 -22.49
CA PRO A 92 26.60 8.66 -22.29
C PRO A 92 27.79 9.27 -21.55
N THR A 93 27.95 10.59 -21.69
CA THR A 93 28.95 11.34 -20.91
C THR A 93 28.78 11.09 -19.42
N SER A 94 29.89 11.16 -18.68
CA SER A 94 29.96 11.04 -17.24
C SER A 94 28.92 11.90 -16.53
N ARG A 95 28.16 11.31 -15.59
CA ARG A 95 27.08 12.01 -14.90
C ARG A 95 26.74 11.40 -13.55
N ALA A 96 26.23 12.24 -12.67
CA ALA A 96 25.64 11.84 -11.41
C ALA A 96 24.18 12.30 -11.33
N ILE A 97 23.42 11.73 -10.39
CA ILE A 97 22.03 12.11 -10.10
C ILE A 97 21.12 12.03 -11.35
N SER A 98 21.40 11.03 -12.18
CA SER A 98 20.58 10.63 -13.32
C SER A 98 19.51 9.64 -12.85
N THR A 99 18.50 9.42 -13.68
CA THR A 99 17.50 8.37 -13.45
C THR A 99 17.71 7.22 -14.41
N ALA A 100 17.26 6.04 -14.01
CA ALA A 100 17.19 4.91 -14.91
C ALA A 100 15.97 4.03 -14.68
N VAL A 101 15.55 3.35 -15.75
CA VAL A 101 14.49 2.34 -15.73
C VAL A 101 14.91 1.11 -16.52
N TRP A 102 14.40 -0.05 -16.13
CA TRP A 102 14.49 -1.29 -16.92
C TRP A 102 13.26 -1.42 -17.82
N THR A 103 13.47 -1.70 -19.11
CA THR A 103 12.37 -1.89 -20.07
C THR A 103 11.88 -3.33 -20.15
N GLY A 104 12.62 -4.28 -19.58
CA GLY A 104 12.51 -5.71 -19.87
C GLY A 104 13.69 -6.23 -20.70
N ASN A 105 14.39 -5.38 -21.44
CA ASN A 105 15.51 -5.75 -22.31
C ASN A 105 16.70 -4.75 -22.31
N GLU A 106 16.48 -3.51 -21.91
CA GLU A 106 17.52 -2.49 -21.83
C GLU A 106 17.31 -1.57 -20.61
N MET A 107 18.41 -1.04 -20.08
CA MET A 107 18.42 0.03 -19.11
C MET A 107 18.42 1.36 -19.86
N ILE A 108 17.46 2.21 -19.59
CA ILE A 108 17.45 3.59 -20.08
C ILE A 108 18.00 4.48 -18.98
N VAL A 109 19.05 5.24 -19.24
CA VAL A 109 19.57 6.29 -18.36
C VAL A 109 19.29 7.65 -18.99
N TRP A 110 18.76 8.61 -18.22
CA TRP A 110 18.49 9.94 -18.77
C TRP A 110 18.73 11.08 -17.77
N GLY A 111 19.09 12.24 -18.32
CA GLY A 111 19.34 13.48 -17.60
C GLY A 111 20.54 13.38 -16.65
N GLY A 112 20.41 13.95 -15.45
CA GLY A 112 21.49 14.06 -14.47
C GLY A 112 22.30 15.33 -14.67
N ALA A 113 23.48 15.40 -14.05
CA ALA A 113 24.39 16.53 -14.21
C ALA A 113 25.82 16.03 -14.44
N ASP A 114 26.54 16.79 -15.27
CA ASP A 114 28.00 16.80 -15.24
C ASP A 114 28.48 17.88 -14.25
N GLU A 115 29.77 18.21 -14.27
CA GLU A 115 30.35 19.22 -13.38
C GLU A 115 29.85 20.65 -13.66
N SER A 116 29.39 20.90 -14.88
CA SER A 116 29.10 22.22 -15.42
C SER A 116 27.61 22.52 -15.50
N SER A 117 26.78 21.51 -15.77
CA SER A 117 25.38 21.71 -16.07
C SER A 117 24.53 20.45 -15.90
N ALA A 118 23.22 20.68 -15.76
CA ALA A 118 22.25 19.62 -15.96
C ALA A 118 22.27 19.15 -17.42
N LEU A 119 21.99 17.87 -17.64
CA LEU A 119 22.03 17.23 -18.94
C LEU A 119 20.61 16.95 -19.44
N ASN A 120 20.37 17.07 -20.74
CA ASN A 120 19.17 16.59 -21.44
C ASN A 120 19.47 15.36 -22.33
N THR A 121 20.64 14.76 -22.16
CA THR A 121 21.08 13.58 -22.91
C THR A 121 20.86 12.32 -22.09
N GLY A 122 20.85 11.17 -22.74
CA GLY A 122 20.73 9.86 -22.11
C GLY A 122 21.33 8.76 -22.97
N GLY A 123 21.23 7.52 -22.49
CA GLY A 123 21.64 6.35 -23.24
C GLY A 123 20.84 5.11 -22.85
N ARG A 124 20.84 4.14 -23.75
CA ARG A 124 20.20 2.84 -23.61
C ARG A 124 21.27 1.77 -23.57
N TYR A 125 21.29 0.96 -22.52
CA TYR A 125 22.25 -0.11 -22.31
C TYR A 125 21.57 -1.47 -22.38
N CYS A 126 22.08 -2.36 -23.23
CA CYS A 126 21.42 -3.62 -23.54
C CYS A 126 21.99 -4.80 -22.75
N VAL A 127 21.10 -5.69 -22.26
CA VAL A 127 21.47 -6.97 -21.64
C VAL A 127 20.64 -8.10 -22.28
N PRO A 128 21.25 -9.20 -22.79
CA PRO A 128 20.55 -10.30 -23.47
C PRO A 128 19.77 -11.21 -22.48
N PRO A 129 18.80 -12.05 -22.94
CA PRO A 129 18.22 -12.22 -24.29
C PRO A 129 16.69 -11.89 -24.36
N PRO A 130 16.07 -11.41 -25.48
CA PRO A 130 16.45 -11.38 -26.91
C PRO A 130 16.60 -9.92 -27.48
N PRO A 131 16.83 -9.71 -28.81
CA PRO A 131 17.13 -8.38 -29.40
C PRO A 131 16.06 -7.31 -29.09
N PRO A 132 16.48 -6.05 -28.92
CA PRO A 132 16.65 -5.18 -30.09
C PRO A 132 18.07 -4.65 -30.36
N CYS A 133 19.10 -5.04 -29.59
CA CYS A 133 20.46 -4.49 -29.68
C CYS A 133 21.55 -5.51 -29.31
N ALA A 134 22.82 -5.20 -29.63
CA ALA A 134 23.98 -6.03 -29.29
C ALA A 134 24.25 -6.05 -27.77
N ASP A 135 24.63 -7.21 -27.23
CA ASP A 135 24.98 -7.36 -25.81
C ASP A 135 26.10 -6.39 -25.40
N ASP A 136 25.99 -5.88 -24.18
CA ASP A 136 26.96 -4.99 -23.55
C ASP A 136 27.30 -3.75 -24.41
N SER A 137 26.27 -3.15 -25.00
CA SER A 137 26.42 -1.96 -25.84
C SER A 137 25.48 -0.84 -25.42
N TRP A 138 25.93 0.39 -25.68
CA TRP A 138 25.14 1.61 -25.47
C TRP A 138 24.71 2.23 -26.79
N ALA A 139 23.50 2.78 -26.80
CA ALA A 139 23.00 3.67 -27.85
C ALA A 139 22.51 4.99 -27.24
N GLY A 140 22.66 6.10 -27.96
CA GLY A 140 22.09 7.37 -27.53
C GLY A 140 20.55 7.36 -27.55
N THR A 141 19.92 8.17 -26.70
CA THR A 141 18.48 8.49 -26.81
C THR A 141 18.26 9.63 -27.80
N SER A 142 17.05 9.74 -28.34
CA SER A 142 16.59 10.81 -29.24
C SER A 142 17.08 12.21 -28.87
N THR A 143 17.47 13.00 -29.87
CA THR A 143 17.94 14.39 -29.70
C THR A 143 16.79 15.38 -29.45
N ASN A 144 15.54 14.99 -29.67
CA ASN A 144 14.34 15.79 -29.37
C ASN A 144 13.94 15.66 -27.89
N ALA A 145 14.93 15.71 -27.01
CA ALA A 145 14.75 15.47 -25.59
C ALA A 145 14.20 16.71 -24.86
N PRO A 146 13.49 16.52 -23.73
CA PRO A 146 13.04 17.61 -22.85
C PRO A 146 14.20 18.45 -22.31
N ALA A 147 13.88 19.59 -21.71
CA ALA A 147 14.89 20.46 -21.10
C ALA A 147 15.76 19.71 -20.08
N ALA A 148 17.03 20.12 -20.02
CA ALA A 148 18.05 19.50 -19.19
C ALA A 148 17.67 19.52 -17.71
N ARG A 149 17.89 18.40 -17.01
CA ARG A 149 17.50 18.26 -15.60
C ARG A 149 18.29 17.20 -14.85
N SER A 150 18.54 17.47 -13.58
CA SER A 150 19.14 16.57 -12.60
C SER A 150 18.22 16.47 -11.37
N ARG A 151 18.49 15.54 -10.45
CA ARG A 151 17.70 15.36 -9.21
C ARG A 151 16.20 15.10 -9.48
N HIS A 152 15.89 14.56 -10.65
CA HIS A 152 14.54 14.19 -11.07
C HIS A 152 14.29 12.71 -10.77
N THR A 153 13.06 12.25 -10.95
CA THR A 153 12.70 10.83 -10.82
C THR A 153 12.17 10.29 -12.14
N ALA A 154 12.23 8.97 -12.31
CA ALA A 154 11.65 8.29 -13.46
C ALA A 154 10.98 6.99 -13.04
N VAL A 155 9.89 6.65 -13.71
CA VAL A 155 9.17 5.38 -13.51
C VAL A 155 8.86 4.72 -14.85
N ARG A 156 8.64 3.40 -14.82
CA ARG A 156 8.31 2.59 -15.99
C ARG A 156 6.82 2.24 -15.99
N THR A 157 6.10 2.52 -17.08
CA THR A 157 4.65 2.28 -17.19
C THR A 157 4.24 0.92 -17.78
N GLY A 158 5.21 0.10 -18.20
CA GLY A 158 5.00 -1.12 -18.99
C GLY A 158 5.38 -0.97 -20.47
N SER A 159 5.06 0.15 -21.13
CA SER A 159 5.55 0.50 -22.49
C SER A 159 6.42 1.77 -22.60
N GLU A 160 6.25 2.73 -21.69
CA GLU A 160 7.00 4.01 -21.69
C GLU A 160 7.79 4.24 -20.39
N MET A 161 8.75 5.16 -20.43
CA MET A 161 9.37 5.78 -19.26
C MET A 161 8.72 7.14 -19.03
N ILE A 162 8.31 7.45 -17.80
CA ILE A 162 7.91 8.80 -17.40
C ILE A 162 9.04 9.40 -16.59
N VAL A 163 9.47 10.59 -16.98
CA VAL A 163 10.42 11.42 -16.23
C VAL A 163 9.67 12.58 -15.59
N TYR A 164 9.96 12.87 -14.32
CA TYR A 164 9.25 13.89 -13.56
C TYR A 164 10.16 14.81 -12.74
N PHE A 165 9.95 16.12 -12.92
CA PHE A 165 10.59 17.20 -12.18
C PHE A 165 9.65 18.43 -12.03
N TYR A 166 9.87 19.50 -12.83
CA TYR A 166 8.95 20.64 -13.00
C TYR A 166 7.76 20.29 -13.91
N SER A 167 8.00 19.43 -14.89
CA SER A 167 7.03 18.92 -15.84
C SER A 167 7.25 17.41 -16.00
N ALA A 168 6.20 16.74 -16.47
CA ALA A 168 6.24 15.32 -16.78
C ALA A 168 6.45 15.12 -18.29
N GLU A 169 7.38 14.24 -18.66
CA GLU A 169 7.63 13.85 -20.04
C GLU A 169 7.66 12.33 -20.17
N ARG A 170 7.18 11.84 -21.31
CA ARG A 170 7.18 10.41 -21.64
C ARG A 170 8.20 10.13 -22.71
N TYR A 171 8.99 9.10 -22.48
CA TYR A 171 9.89 8.52 -23.46
C TYR A 171 9.38 7.16 -23.86
N ASN A 172 9.14 6.98 -25.16
CA ASN A 172 8.84 5.68 -25.74
C ASN A 172 10.15 5.08 -26.30
N PRO A 173 10.69 4.01 -25.67
CA PRO A 173 11.94 3.39 -26.11
C PRO A 173 11.78 2.64 -27.45
N SER A 174 10.58 2.16 -27.79
CA SER A 174 10.33 1.42 -29.03
C SER A 174 10.39 2.29 -30.28
N THR A 175 10.06 3.57 -30.13
CA THR A 175 10.07 4.57 -31.22
C THR A 175 11.20 5.58 -31.07
N ASP A 176 11.91 5.58 -29.95
CA ASP A 176 12.91 6.59 -29.57
C ASP A 176 12.36 8.02 -29.67
N THR A 177 11.22 8.27 -29.02
CA THR A 177 10.53 9.57 -29.07
C THR A 177 10.11 10.08 -27.70
N TRP A 178 10.18 11.39 -27.53
CA TRP A 178 9.67 12.11 -26.36
C TRP A 178 8.34 12.79 -26.64
N THR A 179 7.44 12.78 -25.66
CA THR A 179 6.19 13.54 -25.69
C THR A 179 5.95 14.23 -24.35
N LYS A 180 5.30 15.40 -24.37
CA LYS A 180 4.87 16.07 -23.14
C LYS A 180 3.74 15.27 -22.52
N ALA A 181 3.86 14.98 -21.24
CA ALA A 181 2.87 14.24 -20.49
C ALA A 181 1.85 15.21 -19.87
N ASN A 182 0.58 14.80 -19.73
CA ASN A 182 -0.45 15.61 -19.06
C ASN A 182 -0.13 15.73 -17.56
N ASP A 183 0.15 16.92 -17.06
CA ASP A 183 0.55 17.22 -15.68
C ASP A 183 -0.62 17.59 -14.74
N THR A 184 -1.86 17.28 -15.14
CA THR A 184 -3.03 17.47 -14.27
C THR A 184 -2.86 16.67 -12.97
N PHE A 185 -2.92 17.35 -11.82
CA PHE A 185 -2.69 16.83 -10.46
C PHE A 185 -1.24 16.48 -10.10
N ALA A 186 -0.27 16.80 -10.97
CA ALA A 186 1.13 16.66 -10.60
C ALA A 186 1.44 17.50 -9.35
N PRO A 187 2.23 16.97 -8.40
CA PRO A 187 2.61 17.74 -7.23
C PRO A 187 3.40 19.00 -7.59
N ALA A 188 3.49 19.96 -6.67
CA ALA A 188 4.33 21.13 -6.88
C ALA A 188 5.78 20.72 -7.14
N ALA A 189 6.48 21.55 -7.91
CA ALA A 189 7.86 21.36 -8.32
C ALA A 189 8.78 20.98 -7.15
N ARG A 190 9.57 19.93 -7.36
CA ARG A 190 10.44 19.32 -6.35
C ARG A 190 11.62 18.62 -6.99
N GLN A 191 12.69 18.48 -6.20
CA GLN A 191 13.90 17.75 -6.52
C GLN A 191 14.12 16.62 -5.51
N LEU A 192 14.94 15.62 -5.84
CA LEU A 192 15.27 14.48 -4.96
C LEU A 192 14.04 13.69 -4.47
N GLN A 193 12.90 13.81 -5.16
CA GLN A 193 11.72 12.98 -4.92
C GLN A 193 11.97 11.51 -5.28
N THR A 194 11.23 10.63 -4.63
CA THR A 194 11.05 9.25 -5.10
C THR A 194 9.73 9.12 -5.84
N ALA A 195 9.65 8.18 -6.78
CA ALA A 195 8.40 7.85 -7.43
C ALA A 195 8.29 6.35 -7.71
N VAL A 196 7.06 5.86 -7.72
CA VAL A 196 6.71 4.48 -8.05
C VAL A 196 5.54 4.46 -9.02
N TRP A 197 5.53 3.51 -9.95
CA TRP A 197 4.40 3.24 -10.83
C TRP A 197 3.51 2.16 -10.21
N THR A 198 2.22 2.43 -10.09
CA THR A 198 1.24 1.50 -9.51
C THR A 198 0.68 0.48 -10.51
N GLY A 199 0.92 0.70 -11.81
CA GLY A 199 0.22 0.02 -12.90
C GLY A 199 -0.66 0.98 -13.71
N ASN A 200 -1.20 2.03 -13.09
CA ASN A 200 -2.06 3.02 -13.76
C ASN A 200 -1.69 4.49 -13.47
N GLU A 201 -0.97 4.76 -12.38
CA GLU A 201 -0.55 6.09 -11.99
C GLU A 201 0.86 6.07 -11.40
N MET A 202 1.56 7.21 -11.52
CA MET A 202 2.82 7.43 -10.84
C MET A 202 2.53 8.13 -9.51
N ILE A 203 2.96 7.53 -8.41
CA ILE A 203 2.96 8.16 -7.10
C ILE A 203 4.33 8.79 -6.90
N VAL A 204 4.38 10.08 -6.59
CA VAL A 204 5.59 10.84 -6.26
C VAL A 204 5.53 11.22 -4.79
N TRP A 205 6.63 11.06 -4.05
CA TRP A 205 6.68 11.38 -2.63
C TRP A 205 7.97 12.07 -2.23
N GLY A 206 7.85 12.98 -1.26
CA GLY A 206 8.97 13.67 -0.63
C GLY A 206 9.63 14.71 -1.53
N GLY A 207 10.94 14.88 -1.36
CA GLY A 207 11.77 15.80 -2.14
C GLY A 207 12.02 17.14 -1.46
N ASP A 208 12.57 18.08 -2.21
CA ASP A 208 12.97 19.42 -1.80
C ASP A 208 12.49 20.44 -2.84
N ASN A 209 11.84 21.52 -2.42
CA ASN A 209 11.39 22.61 -3.30
C ASN A 209 12.38 23.79 -3.37
N GLY A 210 13.57 23.66 -2.79
CA GLY A 210 14.58 24.71 -2.67
C GLY A 210 14.40 25.61 -1.44
N VAL A 211 13.35 25.40 -0.64
CA VAL A 211 13.06 26.14 0.61
C VAL A 211 12.89 25.20 1.79
N SER A 212 12.29 24.02 1.59
CA SER A 212 12.10 23.01 2.63
C SER A 212 12.09 21.58 2.07
N PHE A 213 12.44 20.63 2.93
CA PHE A 213 12.17 19.22 2.68
C PHE A 213 10.67 18.96 2.79
N LEU A 214 10.14 18.26 1.80
CA LEU A 214 8.73 17.97 1.66
C LEU A 214 8.44 16.60 2.25
N ASN A 215 7.41 16.52 3.08
CA ASN A 215 6.76 15.27 3.49
C ASN A 215 5.45 15.02 2.71
N THR A 216 5.27 15.75 1.61
CA THR A 216 4.08 15.70 0.74
C THR A 216 4.36 14.89 -0.51
N GLY A 217 3.31 14.34 -1.13
CA GLY A 217 3.38 13.64 -2.40
C GLY A 217 2.24 14.02 -3.34
N GLY A 218 2.12 13.31 -4.46
CA GLY A 218 1.06 13.49 -5.45
C GLY A 218 0.97 12.32 -6.42
N ARG A 219 -0.13 12.27 -7.17
CA ARG A 219 -0.41 11.23 -8.17
C ARG A 219 -0.40 11.84 -9.56
N TYR A 220 0.11 11.07 -10.52
CA TYR A 220 0.20 11.46 -11.92
C TYR A 220 -0.44 10.37 -12.79
N CYS A 221 -1.55 10.71 -13.45
CA CYS A 221 -2.27 9.81 -14.35
C CYS A 221 -1.62 9.81 -15.73
N ALA A 222 -1.00 8.69 -16.12
CA ALA A 222 -0.39 8.59 -17.45
C ALA A 222 -1.37 8.21 -18.57
N VAL A 223 -2.59 7.79 -18.25
CA VAL A 223 -3.53 7.35 -19.29
C VAL A 223 -4.44 8.52 -19.69
N PRO A 224 -4.56 8.88 -20.99
CA PRO A 224 -5.64 9.72 -21.45
C PRO A 224 -6.96 9.00 -21.13
N GLN A 225 -7.84 9.60 -20.35
CA GLN A 225 -9.17 9.03 -20.13
C GLN A 225 -9.92 9.05 -21.47
N GLY A 226 -9.99 7.90 -22.13
CA GLY A 226 -10.91 7.68 -23.24
C GLY A 226 -12.36 7.67 -22.71
N PRO A 227 -13.35 8.01 -23.54
CA PRO A 227 -14.74 8.00 -23.12
C PRO A 227 -15.13 6.59 -22.65
N THR A 228 -15.80 6.53 -21.49
CA THR A 228 -16.35 5.33 -20.89
C THR A 228 -17.16 4.54 -21.94
N PRO A 229 -16.83 3.28 -22.24
CA PRO A 229 -17.61 2.48 -23.18
C PRO A 229 -19.01 2.25 -22.59
N THR A 230 -20.03 2.66 -23.35
CA THR A 230 -21.43 2.35 -23.03
C THR A 230 -21.62 0.83 -23.02
N PRO A 231 -22.13 0.22 -21.93
CA PRO A 231 -22.34 -1.22 -21.90
C PRO A 231 -23.37 -1.63 -22.96
N THR A 232 -22.95 -2.51 -23.87
CA THR A 232 -23.86 -3.18 -24.79
C THR A 232 -24.49 -4.37 -24.05
N PRO A 233 -25.84 -4.51 -24.03
CA PRO A 233 -26.49 -5.59 -23.31
C PRO A 233 -26.06 -6.96 -23.86
N THR A 234 -25.49 -7.79 -22.99
CA THR A 234 -25.10 -9.17 -23.31
C THR A 234 -26.30 -10.08 -23.07
N THR A 235 -26.67 -10.89 -24.06
CA THR A 235 -27.76 -11.87 -23.94
C THR A 235 -27.36 -13.04 -23.03
N THR A 236 -28.25 -13.37 -22.09
CA THR A 236 -28.11 -14.48 -21.14
C THR A 236 -28.09 -15.83 -21.88
N PRO A 237 -27.08 -16.70 -21.70
CA PRO A 237 -27.12 -18.05 -22.25
C PRO A 237 -28.01 -18.97 -21.39
N THR A 238 -28.86 -19.75 -22.07
CA THR A 238 -29.74 -20.77 -21.49
C THR A 238 -28.93 -22.01 -21.07
N ALA A 239 -29.20 -22.54 -19.87
CA ALA A 239 -28.54 -23.72 -19.33
C ALA A 239 -28.85 -24.99 -20.15
N THR A 240 -27.81 -25.78 -20.45
CA THR A 240 -27.91 -27.13 -21.04
C THR A 240 -27.75 -28.18 -19.92
N PRO A 241 -28.61 -29.22 -19.83
CA PRO A 241 -28.50 -30.22 -18.77
C PRO A 241 -27.36 -31.24 -19.02
N THR A 242 -26.66 -31.56 -17.93
CA THR A 242 -25.55 -32.53 -17.85
C THR A 242 -26.07 -33.99 -17.82
N PRO A 243 -25.50 -34.94 -18.59
CA PRO A 243 -25.88 -36.34 -18.51
C PRO A 243 -25.17 -37.09 -17.36
N THR A 244 -25.90 -37.97 -16.69
CA THR A 244 -25.45 -38.85 -15.60
C THR A 244 -24.68 -40.06 -16.13
N ALA A 245 -23.48 -40.32 -15.58
CA ALA A 245 -22.68 -41.50 -15.92
C ALA A 245 -23.05 -42.72 -15.06
N THR A 246 -23.11 -43.90 -15.69
CA THR A 246 -23.32 -45.22 -15.06
C THR A 246 -21.96 -45.92 -14.91
N PRO A 247 -21.64 -46.56 -13.76
CA PRO A 247 -20.36 -47.25 -13.58
C PRO A 247 -20.33 -48.65 -14.22
N THR A 248 -19.23 -48.98 -14.88
CA THR A 248 -18.86 -50.34 -15.35
C THR A 248 -17.72 -50.89 -14.48
N PRO A 249 -17.74 -52.17 -14.06
CA PRO A 249 -16.69 -52.73 -13.20
C PRO A 249 -15.48 -53.23 -14.00
N THR A 250 -14.28 -53.00 -13.45
CA THR A 250 -12.98 -53.47 -13.99
C THR A 250 -12.39 -54.55 -13.05
N PRO A 251 -11.80 -55.65 -13.58
CA PRO A 251 -11.37 -56.78 -12.76
C PRO A 251 -10.02 -56.58 -12.05
N THR A 252 -9.89 -57.26 -10.91
CA THR A 252 -8.76 -57.28 -9.97
C THR A 252 -7.55 -58.03 -10.53
N ALA A 253 -6.36 -57.43 -10.41
CA ALA A 253 -5.07 -58.11 -10.59
C ALA A 253 -4.44 -58.41 -9.23
N THR A 254 -3.93 -59.64 -9.07
CA THR A 254 -3.26 -60.15 -7.87
C THR A 254 -1.78 -59.78 -7.91
N ALA A 255 -1.25 -59.14 -6.85
CA ALA A 255 0.17 -58.84 -6.70
C ALA A 255 0.85 -59.80 -5.71
N THR A 256 2.08 -60.20 -6.06
CA THR A 256 2.99 -61.09 -5.32
C THR A 256 3.83 -60.26 -4.31
N PRO A 257 4.18 -60.77 -3.12
CA PRO A 257 4.82 -59.96 -2.07
C PRO A 257 6.34 -59.81 -2.21
N THR A 258 6.85 -58.65 -1.81
CA THR A 258 8.28 -58.32 -1.65
C THR A 258 8.53 -57.96 -0.17
N PRO A 259 9.66 -58.36 0.46
CA PRO A 259 9.80 -58.36 1.91
C PRO A 259 10.13 -56.98 2.53
N THR A 260 9.61 -56.80 3.75
CA THR A 260 9.69 -55.65 4.66
C THR A 260 11.05 -55.48 5.35
N VAL A 261 11.51 -54.22 5.45
CA VAL A 261 12.58 -53.76 6.36
C VAL A 261 11.92 -52.99 7.54
N PRO A 262 12.37 -53.16 8.80
CA PRO A 262 11.71 -52.57 9.96
C PRO A 262 11.99 -51.06 10.12
N PRO A 263 11.02 -50.25 10.60
CA PRO A 263 11.21 -48.82 10.80
C PRO A 263 11.89 -48.48 12.14
N THR A 264 12.72 -47.44 12.10
CA THR A 264 13.31 -46.72 13.25
C THR A 264 12.22 -45.94 14.02
N PRO A 265 12.23 -45.87 15.37
CA PRO A 265 11.17 -45.25 16.14
C PRO A 265 11.14 -43.71 16.02
N THR A 266 9.94 -43.16 15.78
CA THR A 266 9.62 -41.72 15.81
C THR A 266 9.33 -41.26 17.25
N PRO A 267 9.79 -40.09 17.71
CA PRO A 267 9.49 -39.58 19.04
C PRO A 267 8.03 -39.14 19.18
N THR A 268 7.43 -39.50 20.33
CA THR A 268 6.06 -39.19 20.75
C THR A 268 5.81 -37.68 20.84
N ALA A 269 4.78 -37.18 20.17
CA ALA A 269 4.30 -35.81 20.31
C ALA A 269 3.60 -35.61 21.66
N THR A 270 4.06 -34.63 22.43
CA THR A 270 3.38 -34.12 23.64
C THR A 270 2.03 -33.53 23.26
N ALA A 271 0.96 -33.90 23.96
CA ALA A 271 -0.39 -33.41 23.72
C ALA A 271 -0.49 -31.89 23.91
N THR A 272 -1.01 -31.19 22.90
CA THR A 272 -1.44 -29.78 22.98
C THR A 272 -2.64 -29.68 23.91
N PRO A 273 -2.69 -28.74 24.87
CA PRO A 273 -3.84 -28.58 25.76
C PRO A 273 -5.08 -28.18 24.96
N THR A 274 -6.20 -28.86 25.24
CA THR A 274 -7.52 -28.53 24.69
C THR A 274 -7.94 -27.14 25.20
N PRO A 275 -8.36 -26.19 24.32
CA PRO A 275 -8.82 -24.88 24.76
C PRO A 275 -10.10 -25.02 25.61
N THR A 276 -10.10 -24.39 26.78
CA THR A 276 -11.28 -24.23 27.63
C THR A 276 -12.38 -23.50 26.85
N PRO A 277 -13.63 -23.97 26.82
CA PRO A 277 -14.72 -23.24 26.16
C PRO A 277 -14.91 -21.87 26.81
N THR A 278 -14.68 -20.80 26.04
CA THR A 278 -14.91 -19.42 26.44
C THR A 278 -16.38 -19.06 26.23
N THR A 279 -17.00 -18.44 27.24
CA THR A 279 -18.34 -17.86 27.11
C THR A 279 -18.30 -16.76 26.03
N PRO A 280 -19.18 -16.77 25.02
CA PRO A 280 -19.17 -15.75 23.97
C PRO A 280 -19.61 -14.38 24.50
N GLY A 281 -19.15 -13.31 23.84
CA GLY A 281 -19.59 -11.95 24.13
C GLY A 281 -21.06 -11.72 23.75
N MET A 282 -21.63 -10.61 24.19
CA MET A 282 -23.01 -10.22 23.89
C MET A 282 -23.12 -9.53 22.52
N THR A 283 -24.31 -9.56 21.92
CA THR A 283 -24.63 -8.81 20.69
C THR A 283 -25.68 -7.74 20.97
N PHE A 284 -25.39 -6.50 20.56
CA PHE A 284 -26.29 -5.35 20.63
C PHE A 284 -26.63 -4.92 19.20
N THR A 285 -27.90 -4.95 18.81
CA THR A 285 -28.31 -4.68 17.43
C THR A 285 -28.91 -3.29 17.31
N VAL A 286 -28.27 -2.43 16.53
CA VAL A 286 -28.75 -1.10 16.15
C VAL A 286 -29.87 -1.25 15.11
N THR A 287 -31.02 -0.67 15.40
CA THR A 287 -32.24 -0.76 14.56
C THR A 287 -32.78 0.61 14.14
N SER A 288 -32.15 1.71 14.58
CA SER A 288 -32.60 3.08 14.32
C SER A 288 -31.43 3.98 13.92
N THR A 289 -31.69 4.94 13.02
CA THR A 289 -30.76 6.04 12.69
C THR A 289 -30.82 7.21 13.67
N ALA A 290 -31.75 7.18 14.63
CA ALA A 290 -31.86 8.18 15.67
C ALA A 290 -30.65 8.14 16.63
N ASP A 291 -30.51 9.18 17.45
CA ASP A 291 -29.47 9.30 18.46
C ASP A 291 -30.06 9.64 19.85
N ASP A 292 -30.50 8.61 20.57
CA ASP A 292 -31.04 8.70 21.92
C ASP A 292 -29.92 8.47 22.96
N PRO A 293 -29.80 9.32 24.00
CA PRO A 293 -28.76 9.26 25.04
C PRO A 293 -28.89 8.11 26.06
N GLY A 294 -29.95 7.29 25.99
CA GLY A 294 -30.18 6.17 26.90
C GLY A 294 -29.05 5.11 26.90
N SER A 295 -29.14 4.18 27.84
CA SER A 295 -28.17 3.08 28.02
C SER A 295 -28.74 1.68 27.78
N LEU A 296 -30.04 1.59 27.43
CA LEU A 296 -30.73 0.33 27.17
C LEU A 296 -30.98 0.17 25.67
N CYS A 297 -30.42 -0.90 25.09
CA CYS A 297 -30.68 -1.28 23.70
C CYS A 297 -32.02 -2.05 23.64
N GLY A 298 -33.05 -1.42 23.07
CA GLY A 298 -34.41 -1.97 22.94
C GLY A 298 -34.82 -2.20 21.47
N ALA A 299 -36.12 -2.10 21.17
CA ALA A 299 -36.64 -2.28 19.81
C ALA A 299 -36.15 -1.21 18.81
N ASP A 300 -35.87 0.01 19.28
CA ASP A 300 -35.39 1.16 18.49
C ASP A 300 -33.96 1.55 18.88
N CYS A 301 -33.11 0.55 19.15
CA CYS A 301 -31.76 0.77 19.65
C CYS A 301 -30.92 1.64 18.71
N THR A 302 -30.42 2.74 19.26
CA THR A 302 -29.50 3.67 18.57
C THR A 302 -28.05 3.19 18.70
N LEU A 303 -27.17 3.68 17.83
CA LEU A 303 -25.74 3.37 17.94
C LEU A 303 -25.16 3.78 19.29
N ARG A 304 -25.54 4.96 19.80
CA ARG A 304 -25.13 5.43 21.12
C ARG A 304 -25.59 4.49 22.24
N GLN A 305 -26.85 4.07 22.21
CA GLN A 305 -27.38 3.10 23.18
C GLN A 305 -26.65 1.75 23.11
N ALA A 306 -26.29 1.28 21.91
CA ALA A 306 -25.53 0.05 21.73
C ALA A 306 -24.11 0.16 22.31
N ILE A 307 -23.41 1.28 22.11
CA ILE A 307 -22.09 1.54 22.72
C ILE A 307 -22.22 1.57 24.25
N ASN A 308 -23.18 2.34 24.78
CA ASN A 308 -23.45 2.42 26.22
C ASN A 308 -23.77 1.04 26.83
N ALA A 309 -24.60 0.24 26.16
CA ALA A 309 -24.98 -1.09 26.61
C ALA A 309 -23.78 -2.07 26.58
N SER A 310 -22.93 -2.00 25.56
CA SER A 310 -21.69 -2.78 25.49
C SER A 310 -20.72 -2.39 26.61
N ASN A 311 -20.56 -1.10 26.88
CA ASN A 311 -19.73 -0.61 27.99
C ASN A 311 -20.28 -1.06 29.36
N ALA A 312 -21.60 -1.06 29.53
CA ALA A 312 -22.24 -1.51 30.76
C ALA A 312 -22.15 -3.04 30.98
N ASN A 313 -21.82 -3.82 29.94
CA ASN A 313 -21.75 -5.28 29.99
C ASN A 313 -20.44 -5.78 29.37
N PRO A 314 -19.29 -5.65 30.08
CA PRO A 314 -17.98 -6.05 29.55
C PRO A 314 -17.98 -7.52 29.11
N PRO A 315 -17.34 -7.87 27.98
CA PRO A 315 -17.28 -9.25 27.54
C PRO A 315 -16.43 -10.11 28.50
N PRO A 316 -16.65 -11.44 28.54
CA PRO A 316 -15.75 -12.36 29.22
C PRO A 316 -14.30 -12.25 28.74
N ALA A 317 -13.34 -12.68 29.56
CA ALA A 317 -11.93 -12.69 29.18
C ALA A 317 -11.71 -13.44 27.85
N ASN A 318 -10.93 -12.83 26.94
CA ASN A 318 -10.66 -13.31 25.58
C ASN A 318 -11.90 -13.39 24.66
N ALA A 319 -12.97 -12.65 24.98
CA ALA A 319 -14.12 -12.47 24.12
C ALA A 319 -14.32 -10.98 23.81
N THR A 320 -15.17 -10.72 22.82
CA THR A 320 -15.48 -9.38 22.33
C THR A 320 -16.99 -9.27 22.18
N ASN A 321 -17.58 -8.18 22.67
CA ASN A 321 -18.99 -7.91 22.36
C ASN A 321 -19.13 -7.56 20.88
N THR A 322 -20.34 -7.65 20.34
CA THR A 322 -20.64 -7.25 18.95
C THR A 322 -21.71 -6.18 18.93
N ILE A 323 -21.44 -5.06 18.26
CA ILE A 323 -22.46 -4.10 17.85
C ILE A 323 -22.79 -4.40 16.38
N ALA A 324 -23.99 -4.92 16.16
CA ALA A 324 -24.53 -5.28 14.85
C ALA A 324 -25.56 -4.24 14.39
N PHE A 325 -25.90 -4.25 13.11
CA PHE A 325 -26.85 -3.35 12.48
C PHE A 325 -27.94 -4.14 11.77
N ASN A 326 -29.19 -3.74 11.96
CA ASN A 326 -30.35 -4.22 11.25
C ASN A 326 -31.40 -3.10 11.19
N ILE A 327 -30.98 -1.96 10.66
CA ILE A 327 -31.80 -0.77 10.53
C ILE A 327 -32.77 -0.97 9.35
N PRO A 328 -34.09 -0.82 9.53
CA PRO A 328 -35.05 -0.93 8.43
C PRO A 328 -34.88 0.17 7.39
N GLY A 329 -35.11 -0.17 6.12
CA GLY A 329 -35.09 0.80 5.01
C GLY A 329 -33.72 1.08 4.41
N CYS A 330 -32.64 0.48 4.92
CA CYS A 330 -31.34 0.54 4.27
C CYS A 330 -31.23 -0.50 3.16
N ASP A 331 -30.76 -0.10 1.99
CA ASP A 331 -30.46 -0.98 0.87
C ASP A 331 -29.36 -0.37 -0.01
N PRO A 332 -28.83 -1.07 -1.03
CA PRO A 332 -27.78 -0.52 -1.89
C PRO A 332 -28.12 0.79 -2.63
N THR A 333 -29.39 1.21 -2.64
CA THR A 333 -29.87 2.49 -3.19
C THR A 333 -30.18 3.53 -2.11
N HIS A 334 -30.24 3.13 -0.83
CA HIS A 334 -30.48 3.99 0.32
C HIS A 334 -29.56 3.64 1.49
N VAL A 335 -28.51 4.45 1.69
CA VAL A 335 -27.59 4.30 2.82
C VAL A 335 -28.20 4.94 4.07
N CYS A 336 -28.25 4.17 5.15
CA CYS A 336 -28.73 4.66 6.43
C CYS A 336 -27.68 5.52 7.10
N THR A 337 -28.01 6.81 7.25
CA THR A 337 -27.13 7.80 7.87
C THR A 337 -27.53 8.01 9.32
N ILE A 338 -26.59 7.75 10.23
CA ILE A 338 -26.67 8.09 11.65
C ILE A 338 -25.90 9.39 11.84
N THR A 339 -26.52 10.39 12.45
CA THR A 339 -25.88 11.66 12.76
C THR A 339 -25.83 11.84 14.28
N PRO A 340 -24.71 11.52 14.94
CA PRO A 340 -24.50 11.80 16.36
C PRO A 340 -24.92 13.22 16.75
N SER A 341 -25.64 13.37 17.84
CA SER A 341 -26.02 14.67 18.41
C SER A 341 -24.99 15.15 19.43
N THR A 342 -24.94 16.47 19.63
CA THR A 342 -24.14 17.13 20.69
C THR A 342 -24.91 17.34 21.98
N ALA A 343 -26.14 16.81 22.08
CA ALA A 343 -27.02 17.06 23.23
C ALA A 343 -26.43 16.50 24.53
N VAL A 344 -25.61 15.45 24.43
CA VAL A 344 -24.79 14.87 25.50
C VAL A 344 -23.48 14.34 24.90
N ASP A 345 -22.45 14.21 25.75
CA ASP A 345 -21.14 13.69 25.36
C ASP A 345 -21.26 12.36 24.62
N TRP A 346 -20.58 12.27 23.47
CA TRP A 346 -20.50 11.05 22.68
C TRP A 346 -19.69 9.98 23.44
N PRO A 347 -20.20 8.72 23.56
CA PRO A 347 -19.57 7.73 24.44
C PRO A 347 -18.24 7.20 23.89
N THR A 348 -17.26 7.06 24.78
CA THR A 348 -16.01 6.33 24.56
C THR A 348 -16.26 4.82 24.62
N ILE A 349 -15.55 4.03 23.82
CA ILE A 349 -15.54 2.57 23.89
C ILE A 349 -14.56 2.16 25.00
N MET A 350 -15.10 1.50 26.04
CA MET A 350 -14.33 1.15 27.24
C MET A 350 -13.99 -0.33 27.34
N HIS A 351 -14.58 -1.18 26.51
CA HIS A 351 -14.42 -2.64 26.54
C HIS A 351 -14.30 -3.24 25.13
N PRO A 352 -13.71 -4.45 24.98
CA PRO A 352 -13.50 -5.04 23.66
C PRO A 352 -14.82 -5.20 22.90
N VAL A 353 -14.92 -4.56 21.74
CA VAL A 353 -16.13 -4.59 20.91
C VAL A 353 -15.81 -4.72 19.43
N THR A 354 -16.60 -5.53 18.71
CA THR A 354 -16.63 -5.58 17.25
C THR A 354 -17.84 -4.79 16.78
N ILE A 355 -17.61 -3.64 16.15
CA ILE A 355 -18.64 -2.84 15.48
C ILE A 355 -18.64 -3.27 14.02
N ASP A 356 -19.70 -3.97 13.61
CA ASP A 356 -19.75 -4.67 12.33
C ASP A 356 -20.88 -4.17 11.43
N GLY A 357 -20.60 -3.17 10.60
CA GLY A 357 -21.55 -2.65 9.62
C GLY A 357 -21.94 -3.66 8.53
N TYR A 358 -21.16 -4.73 8.31
CA TYR A 358 -21.53 -5.79 7.37
C TYR A 358 -22.67 -6.67 7.85
N THR A 359 -23.06 -6.55 9.12
CA THR A 359 -24.27 -7.22 9.64
C THR A 359 -25.56 -6.61 9.11
N GLN A 360 -25.53 -5.36 8.60
CA GLN A 360 -26.69 -4.74 7.95
C GLN A 360 -27.10 -5.54 6.71
N PRO A 361 -28.36 -6.00 6.60
CA PRO A 361 -28.82 -6.71 5.42
C PRO A 361 -28.57 -5.93 4.12
N GLY A 362 -27.93 -6.59 3.15
CA GLY A 362 -27.54 -6.00 1.86
C GLY A 362 -26.13 -5.42 1.82
N ALA A 363 -25.45 -5.31 2.96
CA ALA A 363 -24.04 -4.95 3.00
C ALA A 363 -23.15 -6.14 2.61
N SER A 364 -21.99 -5.88 2.01
CA SER A 364 -21.03 -6.90 1.64
C SER A 364 -19.60 -6.37 1.64
N PRO A 365 -18.61 -7.14 2.14
CA PRO A 365 -17.21 -6.74 2.06
C PRO A 365 -16.71 -6.76 0.62
N ASN A 366 -15.63 -6.00 0.36
CA ASN A 366 -14.94 -6.05 -0.92
C ASN A 366 -14.36 -7.46 -1.15
N THR A 367 -14.60 -8.02 -2.33
CA THR A 367 -14.05 -9.32 -2.76
C THR A 367 -13.03 -9.16 -3.88
N LEU A 368 -12.91 -7.97 -4.47
CA LEU A 368 -12.04 -7.75 -5.63
C LEU A 368 -10.58 -7.58 -5.20
N THR A 369 -9.69 -8.33 -5.85
CA THR A 369 -8.24 -8.18 -5.67
C THR A 369 -7.74 -6.84 -6.18
N VAL A 370 -8.41 -6.26 -7.18
CA VAL A 370 -8.17 -4.92 -7.75
C VAL A 370 -9.52 -4.23 -7.95
N GLY A 371 -9.66 -3.00 -7.47
CA GLY A 371 -10.93 -2.27 -7.44
C GLY A 371 -11.68 -2.47 -6.12
N ASP A 372 -12.93 -2.04 -6.12
CA ASP A 372 -13.80 -2.08 -4.97
C ASP A 372 -15.22 -2.46 -5.39
N ASN A 373 -15.79 -3.43 -4.69
CA ASN A 373 -17.19 -3.81 -4.78
C ASN A 373 -17.83 -3.98 -3.40
N ALA A 374 -17.24 -3.36 -2.36
CA ALA A 374 -17.89 -3.30 -1.07
C ALA A 374 -19.24 -2.59 -1.19
N VAL A 375 -20.22 -3.06 -0.43
CA VAL A 375 -21.51 -2.40 -0.25
C VAL A 375 -21.61 -2.05 1.23
N LEU A 376 -21.44 -0.76 1.53
CA LEU A 376 -21.48 -0.24 2.90
C LEU A 376 -22.77 0.57 3.06
N LEU A 377 -23.65 0.09 3.95
CA LEU A 377 -25.00 0.63 4.09
C LEU A 377 -25.20 1.48 5.34
N ILE A 378 -24.20 1.53 6.21
CA ILE A 378 -24.23 2.30 7.44
C ILE A 378 -23.23 3.45 7.32
N LYS A 379 -23.74 4.67 7.34
CA LYS A 379 -22.97 5.91 7.29
C LYS A 379 -23.09 6.65 8.62
N ILE A 380 -21.97 7.10 9.16
CA ILE A 380 -21.92 7.94 10.36
C ILE A 380 -21.48 9.35 9.97
N ASP A 381 -22.45 10.26 9.90
CA ASP A 381 -22.22 11.68 9.62
C ASP A 381 -21.73 12.37 10.89
N SER A 382 -20.44 12.70 10.91
CA SER A 382 -19.74 13.21 12.09
C SER A 382 -19.77 14.75 12.19
N SER A 383 -20.60 15.44 11.41
CA SER A 383 -20.64 16.91 11.33
C SER A 383 -20.98 17.61 12.63
N ASN A 384 -21.78 16.98 13.47
CA ASN A 384 -22.18 17.53 14.75
C ASN A 384 -21.13 17.30 15.84
N LEU A 385 -20.23 16.32 15.71
CA LEU A 385 -19.25 16.03 16.76
C LEU A 385 -18.30 17.21 16.94
N GLY A 386 -18.19 17.70 18.18
CA GLY A 386 -17.37 18.88 18.53
C GLY A 386 -15.87 18.55 18.51
N PHE A 387 -15.40 17.91 19.58
CA PHE A 387 -13.99 17.50 19.75
C PHE A 387 -13.81 15.99 19.97
N THR A 388 -14.90 15.25 20.17
CA THR A 388 -14.85 13.81 20.40
C THR A 388 -14.79 13.06 19.08
N ALA A 389 -14.00 12.00 19.01
CA ALA A 389 -13.95 11.13 17.84
C ALA A 389 -15.27 10.37 17.62
N THR A 390 -15.54 9.97 16.38
CA THR A 390 -16.73 9.15 16.06
C THR A 390 -16.68 7.81 16.78
N PHE A 391 -15.49 7.21 16.85
CA PHE A 391 -15.19 6.10 17.75
C PHE A 391 -13.88 6.38 18.49
N HIS A 392 -13.98 6.58 19.79
CA HIS A 392 -12.84 6.72 20.68
C HIS A 392 -12.65 5.41 21.44
N LEU A 393 -11.55 4.71 21.18
CA LEU A 393 -11.14 3.51 21.88
C LEU A 393 -10.09 3.92 22.91
N GLU A 394 -10.39 3.68 24.18
CA GLU A 394 -9.50 4.04 25.28
C GLU A 394 -9.07 2.80 26.07
N ASP A 395 -7.80 2.78 26.43
CA ASP A 395 -7.23 1.88 27.44
C ASP A 395 -6.62 2.74 28.54
N PHE A 396 -7.30 2.80 29.69
CA PHE A 396 -6.95 3.66 30.80
C PHE A 396 -7.24 2.97 32.14
N ASP A 397 -6.17 2.56 32.81
CA ASP A 397 -6.22 1.81 34.07
C ASP A 397 -7.04 2.50 35.18
N PHE A 398 -7.08 3.84 35.19
CA PHE A 398 -7.75 4.61 36.25
C PHE A 398 -9.29 4.53 36.20
N HIS A 399 -9.87 4.18 35.04
CA HIS A 399 -11.32 4.06 34.86
C HIS A 399 -11.79 2.60 34.63
N GLY A 400 -10.87 1.63 34.67
CA GLY A 400 -11.18 0.22 34.38
C GLY A 400 -11.59 -0.02 32.93
N SER A 401 -11.33 0.94 32.04
CA SER A 401 -11.53 0.83 30.59
C SER A 401 -10.33 0.15 29.96
N ASN A 402 -10.59 -0.92 29.21
CA ASN A 402 -9.64 -1.57 28.31
C ASN A 402 -10.42 -1.97 27.06
N SER A 403 -10.20 -1.26 25.96
CA SER A 403 -10.83 -1.55 24.68
C SER A 403 -9.95 -2.39 23.74
N ASP A 404 -8.94 -3.08 24.28
CA ASP A 404 -8.00 -3.87 23.49
C ASP A 404 -8.70 -4.94 22.66
N GLY A 405 -8.20 -5.17 21.44
CA GLY A 405 -8.76 -6.15 20.54
C GLY A 405 -10.10 -5.75 19.91
N SER A 406 -10.54 -4.50 20.07
CA SER A 406 -11.75 -4.01 19.42
C SER A 406 -11.59 -3.96 17.90
N THR A 407 -12.66 -4.20 17.17
CA THR A 407 -12.69 -4.17 15.70
C THR A 407 -13.76 -3.21 15.21
N ILE A 408 -13.43 -2.32 14.29
CA ILE A 408 -14.37 -1.46 13.58
C ILE A 408 -14.31 -1.80 12.10
N LYS A 409 -15.44 -2.24 11.53
CA LYS A 409 -15.51 -2.65 10.13
C LYS A 409 -16.86 -2.41 9.49
N GLY A 410 -16.87 -2.25 8.16
CA GLY A 410 -18.10 -2.19 7.38
C GLY A 410 -18.87 -0.87 7.50
N LEU A 411 -18.20 0.23 7.88
CA LEU A 411 -18.83 1.54 8.06
C LEU A 411 -18.31 2.57 7.06
N VAL A 412 -19.18 3.53 6.74
CA VAL A 412 -18.80 4.82 6.14
C VAL A 412 -18.78 5.86 7.26
N MET A 413 -17.72 6.67 7.35
CA MET A 413 -17.65 7.79 8.29
C MET A 413 -17.20 9.04 7.55
N ASP A 414 -17.96 10.12 7.69
CA ASP A 414 -17.72 11.31 6.89
C ASP A 414 -18.14 12.62 7.59
N ASN A 415 -17.96 13.72 6.85
CA ASN A 415 -18.43 15.06 7.17
C ASN A 415 -17.94 15.62 8.52
N GLY A 416 -16.80 15.15 9.03
CA GLY A 416 -16.25 15.68 10.28
C GLY A 416 -15.75 17.12 10.16
N ASN A 417 -15.92 17.94 11.21
CA ASN A 417 -15.61 19.38 11.23
C ASN A 417 -14.10 19.75 11.12
N GLY A 418 -13.24 18.76 10.87
CA GLY A 418 -11.78 18.89 10.78
C GLY A 418 -11.06 19.13 12.10
N ALA A 419 -11.77 19.06 13.24
CA ALA A 419 -11.24 19.07 14.60
C ALA A 419 -11.39 17.70 15.30
N VAL A 420 -12.19 16.78 14.73
CA VAL A 420 -12.40 15.42 15.24
C VAL A 420 -11.62 14.38 14.43
N ASP A 421 -11.35 13.23 15.05
CA ASP A 421 -10.91 12.00 14.40
C ASP A 421 -12.14 11.13 14.10
N TYR A 422 -12.20 10.40 12.97
CA TYR A 422 -13.26 9.38 12.83
C TYR A 422 -13.01 8.23 13.80
N ILE A 423 -11.77 7.76 13.87
CA ILE A 423 -11.37 6.72 14.82
C ILE A 423 -10.15 7.22 15.58
N TYR A 424 -10.26 7.28 16.90
CA TYR A 424 -9.17 7.63 17.80
C TYR A 424 -8.87 6.45 18.71
N ILE A 425 -7.68 5.86 18.57
CA ILE A 425 -7.19 4.77 19.40
C ILE A 425 -6.16 5.36 20.37
N GLN A 426 -6.53 5.43 21.64
CA GLN A 426 -5.72 6.04 22.69
C GLN A 426 -5.32 4.99 23.71
N GLY A 427 -4.04 4.59 23.69
CA GLY A 427 -3.48 3.56 24.58
C GLY A 427 -3.84 2.11 24.21
N ALA A 428 -5.02 1.88 23.62
CA ALA A 428 -5.54 0.53 23.33
C ALA A 428 -4.69 -0.24 22.31
N ASN A 429 -4.54 -1.55 22.56
CA ASN A 429 -3.70 -2.46 21.81
C ASN A 429 -4.54 -3.40 20.92
N ASN A 430 -3.91 -3.90 19.86
CA ASN A 430 -4.46 -4.97 19.00
C ASN A 430 -5.83 -4.66 18.38
N CYS A 431 -6.20 -3.39 18.26
CA CYS A 431 -7.45 -2.99 17.63
C CYS A 431 -7.34 -3.07 16.11
N MET A 432 -8.46 -3.37 15.45
CA MET A 432 -8.54 -3.51 14.00
C MET A 432 -9.50 -2.49 13.41
N VAL A 433 -9.04 -1.74 12.42
CA VAL A 433 -9.88 -0.87 11.58
C VAL A 433 -9.78 -1.39 10.16
N VAL A 434 -10.82 -2.07 9.69
CA VAL A 434 -10.74 -2.83 8.42
C VAL A 434 -12.02 -2.71 7.60
N GLY A 435 -11.91 -2.67 6.27
CA GLY A 435 -13.07 -2.64 5.38
C GLY A 435 -14.02 -1.45 5.59
N ASN A 436 -13.51 -0.27 5.95
CA ASN A 436 -14.28 0.96 6.15
C ASN A 436 -13.98 2.01 5.07
N PHE A 437 -14.93 2.92 4.87
CA PHE A 437 -14.77 4.12 4.03
C PHE A 437 -14.72 5.36 4.92
N LEU A 438 -13.56 6.03 4.99
CA LEU A 438 -13.29 7.13 5.89
C LEU A 438 -13.05 8.41 5.09
N GLY A 439 -13.88 9.44 5.28
CA GLY A 439 -13.81 10.72 4.57
C GLY A 439 -14.27 10.63 3.12
N ILE A 440 -15.05 9.62 2.76
CA ILE A 440 -15.53 9.39 1.38
C ILE A 440 -16.99 8.95 1.43
N GLU A 441 -17.78 9.32 0.43
CA GLU A 441 -19.16 8.83 0.32
C GLU A 441 -19.20 7.30 0.17
N PRO A 442 -20.35 6.65 0.49
CA PRO A 442 -20.54 5.20 0.32
C PRO A 442 -20.32 4.67 -1.10
N ASP A 443 -20.29 5.56 -2.11
CA ASP A 443 -19.97 5.20 -3.50
C ASP A 443 -18.49 4.84 -3.71
N GLY A 444 -17.63 5.03 -2.70
CA GLY A 444 -16.21 4.68 -2.74
C GLY A 444 -15.36 5.56 -3.67
N SER A 445 -15.93 6.64 -4.21
CA SER A 445 -15.27 7.47 -5.23
C SER A 445 -15.40 8.98 -5.01
N THR A 446 -16.38 9.45 -4.24
CA THR A 446 -16.62 10.88 -3.99
C THR A 446 -15.97 11.31 -2.68
N PRO A 447 -14.80 11.99 -2.72
CA PRO A 447 -14.09 12.40 -1.51
C PRO A 447 -14.87 13.49 -0.79
N LEU A 448 -14.94 13.38 0.53
CA LEU A 448 -15.51 14.39 1.40
C LEU A 448 -14.40 14.99 2.24
N GLY A 449 -14.31 16.32 2.23
CA GLY A 449 -13.40 17.00 3.15
C GLY A 449 -13.93 16.86 4.57
N GLY A 450 -13.13 16.39 5.51
CA GLY A 450 -13.50 16.42 6.92
C GLY A 450 -12.83 15.33 7.77
N ALA A 451 -12.51 15.71 9.00
CA ALA A 451 -11.87 14.93 10.08
C ALA A 451 -10.58 14.16 9.75
N ARG A 452 -9.79 13.87 10.76
CA ARG A 452 -8.63 12.97 10.62
C ARG A 452 -9.15 11.53 10.58
N PRO A 453 -8.74 10.68 9.61
CA PRO A 453 -9.38 9.39 9.44
C PRO A 453 -9.16 8.42 10.60
N VAL A 454 -7.89 8.20 10.95
CA VAL A 454 -7.52 7.38 12.10
C VAL A 454 -6.37 8.08 12.81
N ASN A 455 -6.50 8.25 14.11
CA ASN A 455 -5.45 8.73 14.99
C ASN A 455 -5.11 7.64 16.01
N ILE A 456 -3.82 7.39 16.23
CA ILE A 456 -3.34 6.38 17.17
C ILE A 456 -2.30 7.07 18.04
N GLU A 457 -2.60 7.19 19.33
CA GLU A 457 -1.71 7.86 20.28
C GLU A 457 -1.46 6.95 21.49
N PRO A 458 -0.21 6.85 21.98
CA PRO A 458 0.06 6.21 23.26
C PRO A 458 -0.51 7.07 24.40
N LEU A 459 -0.80 6.44 25.54
CA LEU A 459 -1.28 7.13 26.74
C LEU A 459 -0.56 6.62 27.98
N GLN A 460 0.24 7.49 28.60
CA GLN A 460 1.03 7.19 29.81
C GLN A 460 1.84 5.88 29.71
N GLU A 461 1.35 4.80 30.36
CA GLU A 461 1.99 3.47 30.41
C GLU A 461 1.50 2.52 29.30
N HIS A 462 0.49 2.92 28.52
CA HIS A 462 -0.10 2.13 27.43
C HIS A 462 0.44 2.58 26.07
N LEU A 463 1.00 1.63 25.31
CA LEU A 463 1.81 1.91 24.12
C LEU A 463 1.02 1.94 22.79
N ALA A 464 -0.29 1.65 22.80
CA ALA A 464 -1.12 1.54 21.61
C ALA A 464 -0.52 0.63 20.50
N THR A 465 -0.08 -0.56 20.90
CA THR A 465 0.69 -1.49 20.06
C THR A 465 -0.19 -2.51 19.34
N GLY A 466 0.30 -3.05 18.21
CA GLY A 466 -0.39 -4.13 17.49
C GLY A 466 -1.68 -3.71 16.76
N ASN A 467 -1.99 -2.41 16.73
CA ASN A 467 -3.15 -1.89 16.01
C ASN A 467 -2.98 -2.02 14.49
N VAL A 468 -4.04 -2.45 13.81
CA VAL A 468 -4.04 -2.77 12.37
C VAL A 468 -5.04 -1.88 11.64
N ILE A 469 -4.55 -1.08 10.70
CA ILE A 469 -5.39 -0.24 9.82
C ILE A 469 -5.35 -0.80 8.41
N GLY A 470 -6.39 -1.56 8.07
CA GLY A 470 -6.51 -2.26 6.80
C GLY A 470 -5.90 -3.66 6.83
N GLY A 471 -5.94 -4.37 5.70
CA GLY A 471 -5.32 -5.68 5.56
C GLY A 471 -5.03 -6.04 4.10
N THR A 472 -4.31 -7.15 3.90
CA THR A 472 -3.94 -7.64 2.57
C THR A 472 -5.11 -8.31 1.85
N ASN A 473 -6.06 -8.89 2.59
CA ASN A 473 -7.29 -9.43 2.03
C ASN A 473 -8.17 -8.29 1.49
N PRO A 474 -8.83 -8.45 0.34
CA PRO A 474 -9.76 -7.47 -0.21
C PRO A 474 -10.77 -6.90 0.80
N ALA A 475 -11.36 -7.78 1.63
CA ALA A 475 -12.37 -7.44 2.63
C ALA A 475 -11.87 -6.53 3.75
N ASP A 476 -10.56 -6.55 4.01
CA ASP A 476 -9.96 -5.80 5.11
C ASP A 476 -9.52 -4.39 4.69
N ARG A 477 -9.55 -4.07 3.39
CA ARG A 477 -9.02 -2.80 2.86
C ARG A 477 -9.95 -1.64 3.20
N ASN A 478 -9.41 -0.62 3.85
CA ASN A 478 -10.11 0.66 4.00
C ASN A 478 -9.93 1.52 2.75
N ILE A 479 -10.93 2.35 2.45
CA ILE A 479 -10.76 3.53 1.60
C ILE A 479 -10.65 4.74 2.52
N ILE A 480 -9.57 5.50 2.39
CA ILE A 480 -9.26 6.61 3.30
C ILE A 480 -8.98 7.87 2.49
N VAL A 481 -9.73 8.92 2.80
CA VAL A 481 -9.53 10.27 2.29
C VAL A 481 -9.17 11.17 3.47
N ALA A 482 -7.97 11.75 3.42
CA ALA A 482 -7.53 12.72 4.40
C ALA A 482 -8.12 14.11 4.10
N PRO A 483 -8.36 14.95 5.12
CA PRO A 483 -8.90 16.29 4.93
C PRO A 483 -7.88 17.15 4.18
N GLN A 484 -8.36 18.00 3.27
CA GLN A 484 -7.53 19.01 2.61
C GLN A 484 -6.90 19.93 3.67
N PRO A 485 -5.62 20.34 3.54
CA PRO A 485 -5.03 21.29 4.46
C PRO A 485 -5.86 22.58 4.46
N ARG A 486 -6.39 22.98 5.61
CA ARG A 486 -6.95 24.32 5.78
C ARG A 486 -5.81 25.29 5.50
N ASN A 487 -5.88 26.03 4.40
CA ASN A 487 -5.05 27.21 4.20
C ASN A 487 -5.26 28.13 5.42
N SER A 488 -4.32 28.10 6.37
CA SER A 488 -4.24 29.07 7.45
C SER A 488 -3.71 30.39 6.89
N HIS A 489 -4.50 31.02 6.03
CA HIS A 489 -4.39 32.41 5.64
C HIS A 489 -5.79 33.01 5.61
N GLN A 490 -6.31 33.29 6.80
CA GLN A 490 -7.16 34.45 7.02
C GLN A 490 -6.66 35.21 8.25
N ARG A 491 -5.97 36.32 7.92
CA ARG A 491 -5.45 37.44 8.73
C ARG A 491 -4.34 37.15 9.73
#